data_AF-Q5JER6-F1
#
_entry.id   AF-Q5JER6-F1
#
_cell.length_a   1.000
_cell.length_b   1.000
_cell.length_c   1.000
_cell.angle_alpha   90.00
_cell.angle_beta   90.00
_cell.angle_gamma   90.00
#
_symmetry.space_group_name_H-M   'P 1'
#
loop_
_entity.id
_entity.type
_entity.pdbx_description
1 polymer ?
#
loop_
_entity_poly.entity_id
_entity_poly.type
_entity_poly.pdbx_seq_one_letter_code
_entity_poly.pdbx_strand_id
1 'polypeptide(L)'
;MKRVVGLFLFLVLTSVVVFTFLLDSSEKYPARFHAEFQRPVEFNGAGLLKGYPNAVTHVAVFRFKESPAGKNVWELEEVFDVAPDYVIAEIQDGSTLFCRAESQNDTFVFRRENCYKTLDDALTRRITLTGCLNAIYIGYSLERNAILIFKFRTANETTCVNETVEVRGRLYDVLVRIETGNGTVEIPVERVTGNYLTDEVYEIQKE
;
A
#
# COMPACT_ATOMS: atom_id res chain seq x y z
N MET A 1 8.20 -56.63 18.53
CA MET A 1 8.45 -55.76 17.35
C MET A 1 7.20 -55.07 16.79
N LYS A 2 6.06 -55.74 16.57
CA LYS A 2 4.86 -55.11 15.95
C LYS A 2 4.30 -53.87 16.68
N ARG A 3 4.34 -53.83 18.03
CA ARG A 3 3.87 -52.67 18.83
C ARG A 3 4.74 -51.42 18.71
N VAL A 4 6.05 -51.58 18.52
CA VAL A 4 6.99 -50.46 18.41
C VAL A 4 6.86 -49.77 17.05
N VAL A 5 6.65 -50.56 15.98
CA VAL A 5 6.42 -50.05 14.63
C VAL A 5 5.12 -49.26 14.53
N GLY A 6 4.04 -49.71 15.19
CA GLY A 6 2.76 -48.98 15.22
C GLY A 6 2.85 -47.64 15.95
N LEU A 7 3.58 -47.57 17.07
CA LEU A 7 3.79 -46.34 17.82
C LEU A 7 4.64 -45.32 17.02
N PHE A 8 5.65 -45.82 16.30
CA PHE A 8 6.52 -44.99 15.47
C PHE A 8 5.77 -44.41 14.26
N LEU A 9 4.94 -45.22 13.59
CA LEU A 9 4.08 -44.77 12.50
C LEU A 9 3.06 -43.72 12.98
N PHE A 10 2.47 -43.92 14.15
CA PHE A 10 1.53 -42.96 14.72
C PHE A 10 2.21 -41.61 15.02
N LEU A 11 3.42 -41.62 15.60
CA LEU A 11 4.18 -40.40 15.89
C LEU A 11 4.60 -39.65 14.63
N VAL A 12 5.01 -40.36 13.58
CA VAL A 12 5.34 -39.73 12.28
C VAL A 12 4.07 -39.14 11.65
N LEU A 13 2.94 -39.84 11.70
CA LEU A 13 1.69 -39.33 11.15
C LEU A 13 1.23 -38.06 11.89
N THR A 14 1.28 -38.06 13.23
CA THR A 14 0.90 -36.89 14.01
C THR A 14 1.88 -35.74 13.82
N SER A 15 3.19 -36.00 13.69
CA SER A 15 4.17 -34.93 13.41
C SER A 15 3.95 -34.32 12.02
N VAL A 16 3.65 -35.13 11.01
CA VAL A 16 3.35 -34.64 9.65
C VAL A 16 2.08 -33.80 9.67
N VAL A 17 1.02 -34.26 10.34
CA VAL A 17 -0.24 -33.52 10.48
C VAL A 17 -0.01 -32.18 11.20
N VAL A 18 0.68 -32.19 12.35
CA VAL A 18 0.99 -30.96 13.10
C VAL A 18 1.87 -30.02 12.27
N PHE A 19 2.86 -30.54 11.56
CA PHE A 19 3.72 -29.74 10.69
C PHE A 19 2.94 -29.12 9.52
N THR A 20 1.99 -29.86 8.92
CA THR A 20 1.09 -29.30 7.89
C THR A 20 0.15 -28.24 8.44
N PHE A 21 -0.41 -28.43 9.65
CA PHE A 21 -1.23 -27.40 10.30
C PHE A 21 -0.44 -26.15 10.68
N LEU A 22 0.83 -26.30 11.07
CA LEU A 22 1.71 -25.16 11.35
C LEU A 22 2.14 -24.43 10.06
N LEU A 23 2.28 -25.13 8.95
CA LEU A 23 2.55 -24.51 7.63
C LEU A 23 1.33 -23.75 7.08
N ASP A 24 0.11 -24.18 7.41
CA ASP A 24 -1.14 -23.54 6.97
C ASP A 24 -1.57 -22.38 7.89
N SER A 25 -0.81 -22.11 8.96
CA SER A 25 -0.96 -20.91 9.80
C SER A 25 -0.42 -19.65 9.10
N SER A 26 -0.78 -19.45 7.82
CA SER A 26 -0.60 -18.14 7.19
C SER A 26 -1.42 -17.14 7.99
N GLU A 27 -0.76 -16.12 8.54
CA GLU A 27 -1.43 -15.02 9.22
C GLU A 27 -2.54 -14.47 8.31
N LYS A 28 -3.75 -14.35 8.86
CA LYS A 28 -4.94 -13.93 8.13
C LYS A 28 -5.29 -12.51 8.53
N TYR A 29 -5.53 -11.66 7.54
CA TYR A 29 -5.77 -10.23 7.71
C TYR A 29 -7.19 -9.89 7.26
N PRO A 30 -8.13 -9.66 8.20
CA PRO A 30 -9.48 -9.26 7.85
C PRO A 30 -9.51 -7.82 7.34
N ALA A 31 -10.26 -7.59 6.27
CA ALA A 31 -10.61 -6.27 5.77
C ALA A 31 -12.11 -6.08 5.90
N ARG A 32 -12.52 -5.33 6.93
CA ARG A 32 -13.89 -4.91 7.13
C ARG A 32 -14.18 -3.71 6.25
N PHE A 33 -15.24 -3.76 5.48
CA PHE A 33 -15.58 -2.76 4.49
C PHE A 33 -17.02 -2.32 4.68
N HIS A 34 -17.20 -1.00 4.85
CA HIS A 34 -18.48 -0.33 4.90
C HIS A 34 -18.62 0.60 3.70
N ALA A 35 -19.72 0.48 2.96
CA ALA A 35 -19.98 1.34 1.83
C ALA A 35 -21.43 1.81 1.75
N GLU A 36 -21.56 3.09 1.45
CA GLU A 36 -22.84 3.75 1.19
C GLU A 36 -22.84 4.31 -0.24
N PHE A 37 -23.82 3.86 -1.02
CA PHE A 37 -24.01 4.22 -2.41
C PHE A 37 -25.30 5.03 -2.57
N GLN A 38 -25.24 6.07 -3.41
CA GLN A 38 -26.41 6.90 -3.73
C GLN A 38 -27.44 6.13 -4.57
N ARG A 39 -26.96 5.21 -5.42
CA ARG A 39 -27.79 4.32 -6.23
C ARG A 39 -27.58 2.88 -5.78
N PRO A 40 -28.58 2.00 -5.91
CA PRO A 40 -28.43 0.63 -5.49
C PRO A 40 -27.39 -0.10 -6.37
N VAL A 41 -26.56 -0.92 -5.72
CA VAL A 41 -25.52 -1.71 -6.38
C VAL A 41 -25.58 -3.17 -5.91
N GLU A 42 -25.11 -4.07 -6.75
CA GLU A 42 -24.86 -5.48 -6.44
C GLU A 42 -23.38 -5.69 -6.16
N PHE A 43 -23.07 -6.47 -5.13
CA PHE A 43 -21.70 -6.91 -4.84
C PHE A 43 -21.31 -8.08 -5.76
N ASN A 44 -20.20 -7.90 -6.48
CA ASN A 44 -19.66 -8.84 -7.46
C ASN A 44 -18.37 -9.54 -6.98
N GLY A 45 -18.13 -9.54 -5.67
CA GLY A 45 -16.98 -10.20 -5.06
C GLY A 45 -15.82 -9.27 -4.76
N ALA A 46 -14.86 -9.80 -4.00
CA ALA A 46 -13.64 -9.11 -3.64
C ALA A 46 -12.41 -9.87 -4.14
N GLY A 47 -11.28 -9.18 -4.27
CA GLY A 47 -10.01 -9.81 -4.57
C GLY A 47 -8.82 -8.98 -4.11
N LEU A 48 -7.65 -9.60 -4.09
CA LEU A 48 -6.42 -8.97 -3.63
C LEU A 48 -5.41 -8.87 -4.76
N LEU A 49 -4.93 -7.66 -5.02
CA LEU A 49 -3.82 -7.40 -5.91
C LEU A 49 -2.55 -7.29 -5.07
N LYS A 50 -1.84 -8.40 -4.93
CA LYS A 50 -0.57 -8.40 -4.19
C LYS A 50 0.55 -7.86 -5.06
N GLY A 51 1.35 -6.95 -4.51
CA GLY A 51 2.52 -6.44 -5.20
C GLY A 51 2.16 -5.46 -6.31
N TYR A 52 1.02 -4.77 -6.18
CA TYR A 52 0.53 -3.80 -7.14
C TYR A 52 0.38 -2.41 -6.50
N PRO A 53 0.94 -1.34 -7.09
CA PRO A 53 1.68 -1.30 -8.35
C PRO A 53 3.17 -1.69 -8.19
N ASN A 54 3.60 -1.97 -6.96
CA ASN A 54 4.96 -2.37 -6.63
C ASN A 54 4.95 -3.50 -5.58
N ALA A 55 6.09 -4.14 -5.38
CA ALA A 55 6.21 -5.35 -4.56
C ALA A 55 5.75 -5.20 -3.08
N VAL A 56 5.63 -3.97 -2.57
CA VAL A 56 5.24 -3.69 -1.17
C VAL A 56 3.81 -3.21 -0.99
N THR A 57 3.09 -3.04 -2.09
CA THR A 57 1.72 -2.55 -2.03
C THR A 57 0.75 -3.71 -2.26
N HIS A 58 -0.19 -3.87 -1.34
CA HIS A 58 -1.27 -4.84 -1.43
C HIS A 58 -2.61 -4.11 -1.46
N VAL A 59 -3.42 -4.39 -2.48
CA VAL A 59 -4.68 -3.67 -2.71
C VAL A 59 -5.85 -4.64 -2.68
N ALA A 60 -6.72 -4.51 -1.68
CA ALA A 60 -8.00 -5.22 -1.67
C ALA A 60 -9.02 -4.43 -2.50
N VAL A 61 -9.69 -5.12 -3.42
CA VAL A 61 -10.67 -4.53 -4.34
C VAL A 61 -12.01 -5.19 -4.12
N PHE A 62 -12.99 -4.43 -3.65
CA PHE A 62 -14.39 -4.83 -3.53
C PHE A 62 -15.16 -4.35 -4.75
N ARG A 63 -15.78 -5.26 -5.50
CA ARG A 63 -16.39 -4.96 -6.80
C ARG A 63 -17.89 -4.82 -6.68
N PHE A 64 -18.41 -3.77 -7.28
CA PHE A 64 -19.81 -3.43 -7.29
C PHE A 64 -20.27 -3.12 -8.71
N LYS A 65 -21.53 -3.41 -9.00
CA LYS A 65 -22.18 -3.03 -10.25
C LYS A 65 -23.52 -2.37 -9.97
N GLU A 66 -23.77 -1.24 -10.61
CA GLU A 66 -25.05 -0.55 -10.48
C GLU A 66 -26.19 -1.46 -10.96
N SER A 67 -27.20 -1.62 -10.12
CA SER A 67 -28.36 -2.48 -10.39
C SER A 67 -29.58 -1.93 -9.65
N PRO A 68 -30.72 -1.73 -10.32
CA PRO A 68 -31.96 -1.33 -9.65
C PRO A 68 -32.45 -2.31 -8.58
N ALA A 69 -32.02 -3.58 -8.64
CA ALA A 69 -32.35 -4.62 -7.67
C ALA A 69 -31.33 -4.72 -6.51
N GLY A 70 -30.27 -3.91 -6.54
CA GLY A 70 -29.20 -3.92 -5.57
C GLY A 70 -29.55 -3.26 -4.22
N LYS A 71 -28.52 -2.97 -3.44
CA LYS A 71 -28.62 -2.27 -2.14
C LYS A 71 -27.75 -1.03 -2.12
N ASN A 72 -28.14 -0.05 -1.32
CA ASN A 72 -27.39 1.18 -1.12
C ASN A 72 -26.34 1.06 -0.02
N VAL A 73 -26.50 0.15 0.95
CA VAL A 73 -25.58 0.01 2.08
C VAL A 73 -25.04 -1.41 2.13
N TRP A 74 -23.74 -1.53 2.30
CA TRP A 74 -23.02 -2.79 2.36
C TRP A 74 -22.05 -2.82 3.54
N GLU A 75 -22.16 -3.87 4.34
CA GLU A 75 -21.18 -4.28 5.34
C GLU A 75 -20.61 -5.62 4.90
N LEU A 76 -19.32 -5.64 4.59
CA LEU A 76 -18.61 -6.81 4.07
C LEU A 76 -17.36 -7.05 4.90
N GLU A 77 -16.98 -8.31 5.06
CA GLU A 77 -15.71 -8.70 5.65
C GLU A 77 -15.08 -9.75 4.75
N GLU A 78 -13.84 -9.51 4.35
CA GLU A 78 -13.05 -10.45 3.55
C GLU A 78 -11.72 -10.70 4.22
N VAL A 79 -11.21 -11.91 4.11
CA VAL A 79 -9.99 -12.33 4.80
C VAL A 79 -8.90 -12.60 3.79
N PHE A 80 -7.81 -11.87 3.92
CA PHE A 80 -6.67 -11.95 3.04
C PHE A 80 -5.48 -12.63 3.73
N ASP A 81 -4.57 -13.15 2.93
CA ASP A 81 -3.33 -13.80 3.40
C ASP A 81 -2.14 -12.83 3.50
N VAL A 82 -2.33 -11.57 3.09
CA VAL A 82 -1.45 -10.44 3.43
C VAL A 82 -2.31 -9.22 3.79
N ALA A 83 -1.80 -8.37 4.67
CA ALA A 83 -2.48 -7.13 5.06
C ALA A 83 -2.63 -6.19 3.85
N PRO A 84 -3.85 -5.76 3.49
CA PRO A 84 -4.03 -4.75 2.46
C PRO A 84 -3.52 -3.38 2.94
N ASP A 85 -2.70 -2.72 2.14
CA ASP A 85 -2.32 -1.32 2.34
C ASP A 85 -3.45 -0.38 1.88
N TYR A 86 -4.14 -0.75 0.81
CA TYR A 86 -5.26 0.01 0.26
C TYR A 86 -6.51 -0.87 0.13
N VAL A 87 -7.67 -0.28 0.39
CA VAL A 87 -8.97 -0.87 0.08
C VAL A 87 -9.70 0.02 -0.91
N ILE A 88 -10.11 -0.58 -2.03
CA ILE A 88 -10.72 0.11 -3.17
C ILE A 88 -12.11 -0.47 -3.42
N ALA A 89 -13.10 0.40 -3.58
CA ALA A 89 -14.39 0.05 -4.19
C ALA A 89 -14.28 0.25 -5.71
N GLU A 90 -14.36 -0.83 -6.47
CA GLU A 90 -14.47 -0.80 -7.93
C GLU A 90 -15.96 -0.80 -8.29
N ILE A 91 -16.45 0.28 -8.89
CA ILE A 91 -17.88 0.48 -9.16
C ILE A 91 -18.09 0.55 -10.68
N GLN A 92 -18.93 -0.35 -11.20
CA GLN A 92 -19.34 -0.36 -12.61
C GLN A 92 -20.68 0.37 -12.77
N ASP A 93 -20.65 1.61 -13.23
CA ASP A 93 -21.81 2.48 -13.56
C ASP A 93 -21.62 3.05 -14.97
N GLY A 94 -21.77 2.18 -15.99
CA GLY A 94 -21.45 2.46 -17.40
C GLY A 94 -19.95 2.57 -17.71
N SER A 95 -19.21 3.26 -16.84
CA SER A 95 -17.74 3.27 -16.75
C SER A 95 -17.30 2.71 -15.40
N THR A 96 -16.04 2.26 -15.30
CA THR A 96 -15.48 1.76 -14.04
C THR A 96 -14.86 2.92 -13.26
N LEU A 97 -15.25 3.06 -11.99
CA LEU A 97 -14.66 3.99 -11.05
C LEU A 97 -13.93 3.21 -9.95
N PHE A 98 -12.77 3.70 -9.55
CA PHE A 98 -11.98 3.14 -8.46
C PHE A 98 -11.97 4.14 -7.33
N CYS A 99 -12.60 3.79 -6.23
CA CYS A 99 -12.75 4.71 -5.12
C CYS A 99 -12.02 4.21 -3.89
N ARG A 100 -11.16 5.05 -3.35
CA ARG A 100 -10.34 4.68 -2.21
C ARG A 100 -11.16 4.79 -0.92
N ALA A 101 -11.18 3.72 -0.14
CA ALA A 101 -11.77 3.73 1.18
C ALA A 101 -10.81 4.35 2.20
N GLU A 102 -11.38 5.02 3.20
CA GLU A 102 -10.66 5.57 4.33
C GLU A 102 -10.70 4.58 5.50
N SER A 103 -9.58 4.38 6.20
CA SER A 103 -9.58 3.56 7.40
C SER A 103 -10.15 4.36 8.58
N GLN A 104 -11.21 3.87 9.21
CA GLN A 104 -11.86 4.43 10.38
C GLN A 104 -12.14 3.30 11.39
N ASN A 105 -11.46 3.30 12.54
CA ASN A 105 -11.64 2.30 13.61
C ASN A 105 -11.62 0.83 13.09
N ASP A 106 -10.56 0.45 12.39
CA ASP A 106 -10.37 -0.88 11.79
C ASP A 106 -11.42 -1.28 10.73
N THR A 107 -12.22 -0.33 10.24
CA THR A 107 -13.17 -0.50 9.14
C THR A 107 -12.82 0.44 8.01
N PHE A 108 -12.79 -0.08 6.79
CA PHE A 108 -12.60 0.71 5.58
C PHE A 108 -13.94 1.28 5.13
N VAL A 109 -14.08 2.60 5.20
CA VAL A 109 -15.29 3.33 4.88
C VAL A 109 -15.15 3.97 3.49
N PHE A 110 -16.02 3.57 2.57
CA PHE A 110 -16.13 4.20 1.26
C PHE A 110 -17.02 5.46 1.32
N ARG A 111 -16.51 6.56 0.75
CA ARG A 111 -17.27 7.77 0.43
C ARG A 111 -16.99 8.15 -1.03
N ARG A 112 -18.03 8.49 -1.81
CA ARG A 112 -17.94 8.77 -3.27
C ARG A 112 -16.99 9.92 -3.63
N GLU A 113 -16.63 10.74 -2.67
CA GLU A 113 -15.81 11.95 -2.85
C GLU A 113 -14.37 11.65 -3.31
N ASN A 114 -13.90 10.40 -3.19
CA ASN A 114 -12.54 9.98 -3.55
C ASN A 114 -12.52 8.87 -4.64
N CYS A 115 -13.21 9.12 -5.76
CA CYS A 115 -13.28 8.20 -6.90
C CYS A 115 -12.45 8.66 -8.09
N TYR A 116 -11.78 7.71 -8.74
CA TYR A 116 -10.88 7.93 -9.86
C TYR A 116 -11.26 7.06 -11.06
N LYS A 117 -10.83 7.47 -12.26
CA LYS A 117 -11.11 6.73 -13.50
C LYS A 117 -10.22 5.50 -13.67
N THR A 118 -9.08 5.47 -13.01
CA THR A 118 -8.15 4.34 -13.04
C THR A 118 -7.74 3.95 -11.64
N LEU A 119 -7.37 2.68 -11.46
CA LEU A 119 -6.83 2.19 -10.20
C LEU A 119 -5.51 2.89 -9.86
N ASP A 120 -4.66 3.16 -10.85
CA ASP A 120 -3.39 3.85 -10.65
C ASP A 120 -3.56 5.24 -10.05
N ASP A 121 -4.55 6.00 -10.54
CA ASP A 121 -4.86 7.33 -9.98
C ASP A 121 -5.35 7.21 -8.54
N ALA A 122 -6.17 6.19 -8.22
CA ALA A 122 -6.65 5.94 -6.86
C ALA A 122 -5.55 5.54 -5.87
N LEU A 123 -4.42 5.04 -6.38
CA LEU A 123 -3.23 4.68 -5.61
C LEU A 123 -2.14 5.74 -5.69
N THR A 124 -2.36 6.83 -6.44
CA THR A 124 -1.41 7.93 -6.56
C THR A 124 -1.48 8.83 -5.33
N ARG A 125 -0.30 9.26 -4.88
CA ARG A 125 -0.11 10.11 -3.70
C ARG A 125 1.08 11.03 -3.93
N ARG A 126 1.09 12.16 -3.24
CA ARG A 126 2.12 13.21 -3.38
C ARG A 126 3.12 13.13 -2.24
N ILE A 127 4.40 13.07 -2.60
CA ILE A 127 5.50 13.15 -1.64
C ILE A 127 6.22 14.46 -1.88
N THR A 128 6.24 15.31 -0.86
CA THR A 128 6.93 16.58 -0.89
C THR A 128 8.21 16.49 -0.07
N LEU A 129 9.33 16.88 -0.64
CA LEU A 129 10.59 17.09 0.07
C LEU A 129 10.80 18.58 0.31
N THR A 130 11.05 18.95 1.57
CA THR A 130 11.37 20.31 1.98
C THR A 130 12.66 20.38 2.79
N GLY A 131 13.42 21.46 2.68
CA GLY A 131 14.64 21.68 3.45
C GLY A 131 15.74 22.37 2.64
N CYS A 132 16.87 22.67 3.27
CA CYS A 132 18.00 23.37 2.63
C CYS A 132 19.31 22.62 2.82
N LEU A 133 20.11 22.51 1.75
CA LEU A 133 21.39 21.78 1.73
C LEU A 133 22.44 22.54 0.93
N ASN A 134 23.70 22.29 1.22
CA ASN A 134 24.83 22.71 0.37
C ASN A 134 24.99 21.77 -0.85
N ALA A 135 23.95 21.74 -1.67
CA ALA A 135 23.86 20.95 -2.90
C ALA A 135 22.77 21.52 -3.81
N ILE A 136 22.86 21.25 -5.11
CA ILE A 136 21.89 21.64 -6.13
C ILE A 136 20.96 20.47 -6.40
N TYR A 137 19.64 20.69 -6.37
CA TYR A 137 18.66 19.67 -6.76
C TYR A 137 18.75 19.38 -8.26
N ILE A 138 18.85 18.10 -8.62
CA ILE A 138 18.98 17.65 -10.02
C ILE A 138 17.84 16.75 -10.48
N GLY A 139 16.84 16.52 -9.62
CA GLY A 139 15.64 15.73 -9.94
C GLY A 139 15.44 14.56 -8.98
N TYR A 140 14.60 13.60 -9.36
CA TYR A 140 14.29 12.43 -8.56
C TYR A 140 14.38 11.13 -9.38
N SER A 141 14.42 10.00 -8.70
CA SER A 141 14.15 8.69 -9.32
C SER A 141 13.38 7.79 -8.37
N LEU A 142 12.64 6.86 -8.96
CA LEU A 142 11.94 5.82 -8.21
C LEU A 142 12.59 4.47 -8.49
N GLU A 143 13.42 3.99 -7.57
CA GLU A 143 14.07 2.69 -7.69
C GLU A 143 13.09 1.57 -7.29
N ARG A 144 13.03 0.50 -8.11
CA ARG A 144 12.11 -0.64 -7.91
C ARG A 144 10.64 -0.26 -7.74
N ASN A 145 10.23 0.91 -8.22
CA ASN A 145 8.90 1.50 -8.04
C ASN A 145 8.48 1.69 -6.56
N ALA A 146 9.42 1.62 -5.61
CA ALA A 146 9.13 1.62 -4.17
C ALA A 146 10.14 2.40 -3.32
N ILE A 147 11.27 2.84 -3.87
CA ILE A 147 12.26 3.65 -3.13
C ILE A 147 12.39 4.98 -3.86
N LEU A 148 11.87 6.05 -3.25
CA LEU A 148 11.93 7.39 -3.81
C LEU A 148 13.25 8.06 -3.41
N ILE A 149 14.00 8.52 -4.41
CA ILE A 149 15.30 9.14 -4.19
C ILE A 149 15.29 10.52 -4.81
N PHE A 150 15.38 11.55 -3.97
CA PHE A 150 15.65 12.91 -4.40
C PHE A 150 17.15 13.07 -4.60
N LYS A 151 17.55 13.52 -5.79
CA LYS A 151 18.94 13.57 -6.22
C LYS A 151 19.43 15.00 -6.19
N PHE A 152 20.64 15.13 -5.67
CA PHE A 152 21.35 16.39 -5.56
C PHE A 152 22.77 16.23 -6.06
N ARG A 153 23.40 17.34 -6.43
CA ARG A 153 24.84 17.42 -6.71
C ARG A 153 25.48 18.39 -5.75
N THR A 154 26.59 18.01 -5.14
CA THR A 154 27.33 18.85 -4.20
C THR A 154 27.64 20.23 -4.80
N ALA A 155 27.45 21.27 -4.00
CA ALA A 155 27.71 22.65 -4.38
C ALA A 155 28.11 23.46 -3.15
N ASN A 156 28.87 24.53 -3.34
CA ASN A 156 29.27 25.43 -2.24
C ASN A 156 28.13 26.38 -1.80
N GLU A 157 27.00 26.37 -2.52
CA GLU A 157 25.84 27.20 -2.27
C GLU A 157 24.73 26.39 -1.60
N THR A 158 24.02 27.02 -0.66
CA THR A 158 22.84 26.43 -0.04
C THR A 158 21.62 26.57 -0.95
N THR A 159 21.04 25.45 -1.37
CA THR A 159 19.75 25.42 -2.09
C THR A 159 18.66 24.93 -1.15
N CYS A 160 17.54 25.66 -1.12
CA CYS A 160 16.32 25.21 -0.45
C CYS A 160 15.36 24.60 -1.47
N VAL A 161 14.80 23.44 -1.14
CA VAL A 161 13.84 22.72 -1.99
C VAL A 161 12.46 22.71 -1.36
N ASN A 162 11.45 22.69 -2.23
CA ASN A 162 10.06 22.40 -1.89
C ASN A 162 9.46 21.65 -3.09
N GLU A 163 9.91 20.41 -3.26
CA GLU A 163 9.68 19.64 -4.47
C GLU A 163 8.66 18.55 -4.21
N THR A 164 7.63 18.46 -5.07
CA THR A 164 6.56 17.48 -4.92
C THR A 164 6.56 16.51 -6.09
N VAL A 165 6.52 15.22 -5.79
CA VAL A 165 6.49 14.14 -6.77
C VAL A 165 5.27 13.25 -6.53
N GLU A 166 4.68 12.76 -7.61
CA GLU A 166 3.59 11.79 -7.55
C GLU A 166 4.18 10.38 -7.59
N VAL A 167 3.83 9.56 -6.60
CA VAL A 167 4.20 8.14 -6.50
C VAL A 167 2.95 7.30 -6.42
N ARG A 168 3.06 6.02 -6.78
CA ARG A 168 1.93 5.08 -6.74
C ARG A 168 2.18 3.99 -5.72
N GLY A 169 1.16 3.72 -4.90
CA GLY A 169 1.25 2.74 -3.82
C GLY A 169 2.20 3.14 -2.71
N ARG A 170 2.45 2.20 -1.80
CA ARG A 170 3.36 2.36 -0.67
C ARG A 170 4.81 2.39 -1.14
N LEU A 171 5.64 3.13 -0.41
CA LEU A 171 7.10 3.12 -0.58
C LEU A 171 7.75 2.28 0.53
N TYR A 172 8.88 1.63 0.21
CA TYR A 172 9.82 1.11 1.21
C TYR A 172 10.50 2.26 1.93
N ASP A 173 10.94 3.26 1.18
CA ASP A 173 11.77 4.34 1.72
C ASP A 173 11.73 5.61 0.86
N VAL A 174 12.09 6.73 1.49
CA VAL A 174 12.28 8.04 0.87
C VAL A 174 13.64 8.56 1.31
N LEU A 175 14.50 8.89 0.35
CA LEU A 175 15.91 9.21 0.62
C LEU A 175 16.34 10.45 -0.16
N VAL A 176 17.38 11.11 0.37
CA VAL A 176 18.13 12.17 -0.33
C VAL A 176 19.52 11.64 -0.65
N ARG A 177 19.92 11.69 -1.93
CA ARG A 177 21.24 11.26 -2.38
C ARG A 177 21.99 12.44 -3.02
N ILE A 178 23.18 12.73 -2.51
CA ILE A 178 24.07 13.78 -3.02
C ILE A 178 25.23 13.15 -3.80
N GLU A 179 25.32 13.47 -5.09
CA GLU A 179 26.48 13.19 -5.92
C GLU A 179 27.64 14.13 -5.56
N THR A 180 28.77 13.57 -5.17
CA THR A 180 30.02 14.26 -4.86
C THR A 180 31.12 13.84 -5.83
N GLY A 181 32.23 14.58 -5.88
CA GLY A 181 33.40 14.17 -6.69
C GLY A 181 33.99 12.81 -6.30
N ASN A 182 33.71 12.32 -5.08
CA ASN A 182 34.27 11.09 -4.51
C ASN A 182 33.23 9.95 -4.36
N GLY A 183 32.01 10.11 -4.88
CA GLY A 183 30.92 9.13 -4.76
C GLY A 183 29.59 9.76 -4.33
N THR A 184 28.70 8.95 -3.76
CA THR A 184 27.37 9.39 -3.32
C THR A 184 27.22 9.32 -1.80
N VAL A 185 26.61 10.33 -1.21
CA VAL A 185 26.24 10.38 0.21
C VAL A 185 24.73 10.36 0.33
N GLU A 186 24.19 9.59 1.27
CA GLU A 186 22.76 9.57 1.58
C GLU A 186 22.51 10.34 2.87
N ILE A 187 21.51 11.22 2.85
CA ILE A 187 21.13 12.05 4.00
C ILE A 187 19.78 11.55 4.52
N PRO A 188 19.62 11.40 5.85
CA PRO A 188 18.34 11.04 6.44
C PRO A 188 17.30 12.14 6.21
N VAL A 189 16.08 11.71 5.94
CA VAL A 189 14.90 12.58 5.91
C VAL A 189 13.90 12.10 6.94
N GLU A 190 13.13 13.02 7.50
CA GLU A 190 12.08 12.68 8.46
C GLU A 190 10.73 13.04 7.88
N ARG A 191 9.76 12.13 8.03
CA ARG A 191 8.37 12.43 7.71
C ARG A 191 7.80 13.36 8.78
N VAL A 192 7.48 14.59 8.39
CA VAL A 192 6.87 15.59 9.29
C VAL A 192 5.35 15.64 9.18
N THR A 193 4.80 15.22 8.04
CA THR A 193 3.34 15.20 7.79
C THR A 193 2.93 13.95 7.02
N GLY A 194 1.72 13.45 7.30
CA GLY A 194 1.10 12.35 6.58
C GLY A 194 1.51 10.96 7.08
N ASN A 195 1.17 9.93 6.33
CA ASN A 195 1.58 8.55 6.56
C ASN A 195 1.88 7.82 5.24
N TYR A 196 2.31 6.56 5.33
CA TYR A 196 2.74 5.76 4.17
C TYR A 196 1.63 5.48 3.13
N LEU A 197 0.39 5.88 3.40
CA LEU A 197 -0.75 5.75 2.50
C LEU A 197 -1.30 7.10 2.02
N THR A 198 -1.00 8.21 2.67
CA THR A 198 -1.51 9.55 2.29
C THR A 198 -0.46 10.35 1.53
N ASP A 199 -0.77 11.60 1.21
CA ASP A 199 0.24 12.59 0.88
C ASP A 199 1.19 12.75 2.08
N GLU A 200 2.48 12.86 1.80
CA GLU A 200 3.54 12.92 2.80
C GLU A 200 4.43 14.13 2.58
N VAL A 201 4.90 14.73 3.68
CA VAL A 201 5.95 15.75 3.63
C VAL A 201 7.16 15.23 4.40
N TYR A 202 8.30 15.24 3.75
CA TYR A 202 9.59 14.89 4.31
C TYR A 202 10.45 16.15 4.45
N GLU A 203 11.06 16.30 5.62
CA GLU A 203 12.02 17.35 5.90
C GLU A 203 13.43 16.80 5.92
N ILE A 204 14.35 17.54 5.31
CA ILE A 204 15.77 17.21 5.33
C ILE A 204 16.32 17.66 6.67
N GLN A 205 16.85 16.70 7.43
CA GLN A 205 17.42 16.96 8.74
C GLN A 205 18.66 17.84 8.59
N LYS A 206 18.69 18.94 9.36
CA LYS A 206 19.91 19.72 9.55
C LYS A 206 20.76 18.99 10.58
N GLU A 207 21.95 18.54 10.17
CA GLU A 207 23.00 18.18 11.12
C GLU A 207 23.49 19.41 11.88
#